data_AF-M7SLS7-F1
#
_entry.id   AF-M7SLS7-F1
#
_cell.length_a   1.000
_cell.length_b   1.000
_cell.length_c   1.000
_cell.angle_alpha   90.00
_cell.angle_beta   90.00
_cell.angle_gamma   90.00
#
_symmetry.space_group_name_H-M   'P 1'
#
loop_
_entity.id
_entity.type
_entity.pdbx_description
1 polymer ?
#
loop_
_entity_poly.entity_id
_entity_poly.type
_entity_poly.pdbx_seq_one_letter_code
_entity_poly.pdbx_strand_id
1 'polypeptide(L)'
;MTSFLNIILLASALVVPSTLAQNVFNWDCTNSLMTCNNACYWTNCKQTGEVTLTYDPDNASTQRDNSGCSKNPCNDPNVPYNGESCDEFPFASVKEGGTGASLRCTPQSDQDSEGGQLSNFYANLDTGDQYTVTVENYAGARYCDDASDCTNDGEQFIYQNGAFVDNRRMRSRGITPRGFQPNQGTPNRSPFRKFRGEDGSERLWLSNDRAGTLVNQTVWSQTKGEVRIIEEIMD
;
A
#
# COMPACT_ATOMS: atom_id res chain seq x y z
N MET A 1 0.13 -53.71 46.09
CA MET A 1 0.10 -53.16 44.72
C MET A 1 -0.62 -51.82 44.77
N THR A 2 0.11 -50.73 45.01
CA THR A 2 -0.41 -49.36 45.02
C THR A 2 0.21 -48.63 43.86
N SER A 3 -0.57 -48.42 42.79
CA SER A 3 -0.15 -47.70 41.60
C SER A 3 -0.50 -46.23 41.78
N PHE A 4 0.52 -45.37 41.85
CA PHE A 4 0.35 -43.92 41.85
C PHE A 4 0.26 -43.42 40.41
N LEU A 5 -0.86 -42.79 40.08
CA LEU A 5 -1.08 -42.14 38.79
C LEU A 5 -0.40 -40.76 38.81
N ASN A 6 0.69 -40.61 38.06
CA ASN A 6 1.34 -39.32 37.84
C ASN A 6 0.50 -38.48 36.87
N ILE A 7 -0.14 -37.44 37.37
CA ILE A 7 -0.77 -36.40 36.54
C ILE A 7 0.34 -35.44 36.11
N ILE A 8 0.76 -35.54 34.85
CA ILE A 8 1.63 -34.55 34.21
C ILE A 8 0.74 -33.35 33.84
N LEU A 9 0.83 -32.25 34.59
CA LEU A 9 0.32 -30.96 34.16
C LEU A 9 1.20 -30.45 33.00
N LEU A 10 0.69 -30.53 31.77
CA LEU A 10 1.22 -29.74 30.66
C LEU A 10 0.74 -28.30 30.83
N ALA A 11 1.59 -27.44 31.37
CA ALA A 11 1.41 -26.00 31.29
C ALA A 11 1.64 -25.58 29.82
N SER A 12 0.56 -25.44 29.05
CA SER A 12 0.59 -24.80 27.74
C SER A 12 0.94 -23.32 27.93
N ALA A 13 2.21 -22.97 27.75
CA ALA A 13 2.60 -21.56 27.63
C ALA A 13 1.91 -20.99 26.38
N LEU A 14 0.91 -20.13 26.59
CA LEU A 14 0.39 -19.26 25.55
C LEU A 14 1.54 -18.37 25.10
N VAL A 15 2.13 -18.69 23.95
CA VAL A 15 2.97 -17.75 23.21
C VAL A 15 2.02 -16.68 22.71
N VAL A 16 1.92 -15.58 23.44
CA VAL A 16 1.29 -14.36 22.91
C VAL A 16 2.27 -13.84 21.86
N PRO A 17 1.92 -13.82 20.57
CA PRO A 17 2.78 -13.19 19.58
C PRO A 17 2.94 -11.72 19.97
N SER A 18 4.15 -11.33 20.34
CA SER A 18 4.51 -9.94 20.54
C SER A 18 4.45 -9.26 19.18
N THR A 19 3.33 -8.62 18.85
CA THR A 19 3.30 -7.68 17.73
C THR A 19 4.20 -6.53 18.13
N LEU A 20 5.41 -6.46 17.59
CA LEU A 20 6.16 -5.21 17.60
C LEU A 20 5.24 -4.12 17.05
N ALA A 21 5.23 -2.95 17.71
CA ALA A 21 4.52 -1.79 17.19
C ALA A 21 5.04 -1.54 15.76
N GLN A 22 4.20 -1.81 14.77
CA GLN A 22 4.53 -1.57 13.37
C GLN A 22 4.30 -0.09 13.13
N ASN A 23 5.25 0.60 12.50
CA ASN A 23 5.02 1.98 12.08
C ASN A 23 3.86 1.97 11.07
N VAL A 24 2.91 2.88 11.20
CA VAL A 24 1.80 2.98 10.25
C VAL A 24 1.72 4.40 9.72
N PHE A 25 1.95 4.56 8.42
CA PHE A 25 1.77 5.82 7.71
C PHE A 25 0.28 6.00 7.40
N ASN A 26 -0.34 7.06 7.92
CA ASN A 26 -1.69 7.48 7.55
C ASN A 26 -1.62 8.63 6.54
N TRP A 27 -1.89 8.28 5.29
CA TRP A 27 -1.89 9.18 4.15
C TRP A 27 -3.26 9.86 3.99
N ASP A 28 -3.30 11.18 4.14
CA ASP A 28 -4.47 11.99 3.82
C ASP A 28 -4.54 12.27 2.31
N CYS A 29 -5.53 11.68 1.64
CA CYS A 29 -5.69 11.76 0.19
C CYS A 29 -6.32 13.07 -0.30
N THR A 30 -6.68 14.01 0.59
CA THR A 30 -7.41 15.24 0.23
C THR A 30 -6.74 16.02 -0.91
N ASN A 31 -5.40 16.13 -0.89
CA ASN A 31 -4.61 16.84 -1.91
C ASN A 31 -3.66 15.91 -2.66
N SER A 32 -3.91 14.61 -2.66
CA SER A 32 -3.05 13.58 -3.27
C SER A 32 -3.90 12.38 -3.70
N LEU A 33 -5.04 12.68 -4.32
CA LEU A 33 -6.07 11.69 -4.62
C LEU A 33 -5.60 10.72 -5.70
N MET A 34 -4.86 11.23 -6.70
CA MET A 34 -4.42 10.44 -7.85
C MET A 34 -3.29 9.48 -7.48
N THR A 35 -2.39 9.89 -6.57
CA THR A 35 -1.31 9.07 -6.02
C THR A 35 -1.89 8.00 -5.07
N CYS A 36 -2.85 8.37 -4.20
CA CYS A 36 -3.59 7.39 -3.40
C CYS A 36 -4.29 6.34 -4.27
N ASN A 37 -4.94 6.78 -5.36
CA ASN A 37 -5.61 5.89 -6.31
C ASN A 37 -4.62 4.90 -6.96
N ASN A 38 -3.40 5.33 -7.28
CA ASN A 38 -2.35 4.45 -7.80
C ASN A 38 -1.89 3.41 -6.75
N ALA A 39 -1.68 3.83 -5.50
CA ALA A 39 -1.33 2.92 -4.41
C ALA A 39 -2.42 1.88 -4.14
N CYS A 40 -3.70 2.29 -4.13
CA CYS A 40 -4.84 1.39 -4.01
C CYS A 40 -4.93 0.43 -5.21
N TYR A 41 -4.66 0.92 -6.44
CA TYR A 41 -4.59 0.05 -7.61
C TYR A 41 -3.53 -1.03 -7.45
N TRP A 42 -2.29 -0.65 -7.12
CA TRP A 42 -1.22 -1.64 -6.95
C TRP A 42 -1.56 -2.65 -5.85
N THR A 43 -1.98 -2.16 -4.69
CA THR A 43 -2.24 -3.00 -3.52
C THR A 43 -3.35 -4.01 -3.81
N ASN A 44 -4.49 -3.58 -4.35
CA ASN A 44 -5.60 -4.50 -4.64
C ASN A 44 -5.33 -5.40 -5.87
N CYS A 45 -4.70 -4.84 -6.91
CA CYS A 45 -4.74 -5.44 -8.23
C CYS A 45 -3.48 -6.16 -8.66
N LYS A 46 -2.35 -5.86 -8.03
CA LYS A 46 -1.06 -6.52 -8.30
C LYS A 46 -0.65 -7.50 -7.22
N GLN A 47 -0.91 -7.16 -5.97
CA GLN A 47 -0.30 -7.87 -4.85
C GLN A 47 -1.23 -8.92 -4.24
N THR A 48 -0.66 -10.00 -3.71
CA THR A 48 -1.33 -10.91 -2.79
C THR A 48 -0.65 -10.87 -1.43
N GLY A 49 -1.42 -10.69 -0.36
CA GLY A 49 -0.91 -10.69 1.03
C GLY A 49 -0.63 -9.30 1.61
N GLU A 50 0.07 -9.29 2.74
CA GLU A 50 0.42 -8.06 3.46
C GLU A 50 1.35 -7.16 2.64
N VAL A 51 1.10 -5.85 2.67
CA VAL A 51 2.01 -4.84 2.11
C VAL A 51 2.74 -4.16 3.26
N THR A 52 3.89 -4.73 3.62
CA THR A 52 4.85 -4.11 4.52
C THR A 52 5.96 -3.49 3.68
N LEU A 53 6.21 -2.21 3.90
CA LEU A 53 7.22 -1.44 3.21
C LEU A 53 8.43 -1.25 4.11
N THR A 54 9.63 -1.39 3.56
CA THR A 54 10.89 -1.25 4.28
C THR A 54 11.59 0.02 3.82
N TYR A 55 11.74 1.02 4.70
CA TYR A 55 12.36 2.30 4.37
C TYR A 55 13.82 2.10 3.94
N ASP A 56 14.16 2.60 2.75
CA ASP A 56 15.48 2.47 2.11
C ASP A 56 15.80 3.73 1.28
N PRO A 57 16.11 4.86 1.95
CA PRO A 57 16.36 6.13 1.27
C PRO A 57 17.65 6.09 0.43
N ASP A 58 18.62 5.25 0.81
CA ASP A 58 19.92 5.15 0.13
C ASP A 58 19.80 4.63 -1.31
N ASN A 59 18.74 3.86 -1.60
CA ASN A 59 18.47 3.30 -2.92
C ASN A 59 17.40 4.06 -3.70
N ALA A 60 16.87 5.18 -3.19
CA ALA A 60 15.74 5.87 -3.81
C ALA A 60 15.96 6.25 -5.28
N SER A 61 17.14 6.78 -5.62
CA SER A 61 17.48 7.10 -7.03
C SER A 61 17.47 5.85 -7.91
N THR A 62 18.09 4.76 -7.43
CA THR A 62 18.15 3.48 -8.14
C THR A 62 16.75 2.90 -8.35
N GLN A 63 15.89 2.99 -7.33
CA GLN A 63 14.51 2.53 -7.43
C GLN A 63 13.71 3.36 -8.43
N ARG A 64 13.87 4.69 -8.42
CA ARG A 64 13.22 5.58 -9.40
C ARG A 64 13.68 5.32 -10.84
N ASP A 65 14.93 4.92 -11.03
CA ASP A 65 15.46 4.48 -12.32
C ASP A 65 14.86 3.13 -12.75
N ASN A 66 14.78 2.18 -11.82
CA ASN A 66 14.28 0.83 -12.04
C ASN A 66 12.76 0.78 -12.28
N SER A 67 11.99 1.66 -11.63
CA SER A 67 10.56 1.82 -11.89
C SER A 67 10.30 2.42 -13.26
N GLY A 68 11.26 3.19 -13.79
CA GLY A 68 11.17 3.92 -15.05
C GLY A 68 10.69 5.37 -14.88
N CYS A 69 10.41 5.81 -13.65
CA CYS A 69 9.90 7.15 -13.39
C CYS A 69 10.93 8.25 -13.73
N SER A 70 12.23 7.98 -13.58
CA SER A 70 13.31 8.91 -13.96
C SER A 70 13.40 9.18 -15.47
N LYS A 71 12.73 8.38 -16.30
CA LYS A 71 12.67 8.56 -17.77
C LYS A 71 11.62 9.58 -18.18
N ASN A 72 10.93 10.17 -17.20
CA ASN A 72 9.98 11.26 -17.38
C ASN A 72 8.79 10.90 -18.31
N PRO A 73 8.06 9.80 -18.06
CA PRO A 73 6.94 9.38 -18.91
C PRO A 73 5.87 10.46 -19.06
N CYS A 74 5.59 11.24 -18.02
CA CYS A 74 4.50 12.21 -18.02
C CYS A 74 4.75 13.43 -18.91
N ASN A 75 5.98 13.60 -19.40
CA ASN A 75 6.32 14.62 -20.38
C ASN A 75 6.70 14.02 -21.74
N ASP A 76 6.57 12.70 -21.93
CA ASP A 76 6.83 12.04 -23.20
C ASP A 76 5.55 12.07 -24.07
N PRO A 77 5.53 12.80 -25.20
CA PRO A 77 4.34 12.86 -26.06
C PRO A 77 4.01 11.52 -26.74
N ASN A 78 4.88 10.52 -26.64
CA ASN A 78 4.67 9.19 -27.23
C ASN A 78 3.98 8.22 -26.27
N VAL A 79 3.73 8.60 -25.01
CA VAL A 79 2.94 7.79 -24.08
C VAL A 79 1.57 8.42 -23.84
N PRO A 80 0.50 7.62 -23.71
CA PRO A 80 -0.87 8.14 -23.63
C PRO A 80 -1.32 8.46 -22.20
N TYR A 81 -0.40 8.75 -21.28
CA TYR A 81 -0.70 8.97 -19.86
C TYR A 81 -0.74 10.46 -19.54
N ASN A 82 -1.72 10.89 -18.75
CA ASN A 82 -1.97 12.31 -18.49
C ASN A 82 -1.47 12.72 -17.11
N GLY A 83 -0.73 13.82 -17.03
CA GLY A 83 -0.26 14.40 -15.78
C GLY A 83 1.07 15.13 -15.96
N GLU A 84 1.57 15.72 -14.88
CA GLU A 84 2.78 16.55 -14.89
C GLU A 84 3.94 15.83 -14.22
N SER A 85 3.64 15.04 -13.19
CA SER A 85 4.60 14.27 -12.42
C SER A 85 4.30 12.77 -12.53
N CYS A 86 5.37 11.98 -12.46
CA CYS A 86 5.27 10.54 -12.35
C CYS A 86 5.26 10.13 -10.87
N ASP A 87 4.17 9.48 -10.49
CA ASP A 87 3.95 8.79 -9.22
C ASP A 87 4.34 7.31 -9.35
N GLU A 88 4.82 6.71 -8.25
CA GLU A 88 5.25 5.32 -8.19
C GLU A 88 4.88 4.65 -6.87
N PHE A 89 4.19 3.51 -6.94
CA PHE A 89 3.89 2.67 -5.78
C PHE A 89 4.26 1.18 -6.04
N PRO A 90 5.03 0.53 -5.15
CA PRO A 90 5.60 1.07 -3.91
C PRO A 90 6.62 2.18 -4.16
N PHE A 91 6.78 3.07 -3.18
CA PHE A 91 7.58 4.29 -3.29
C PHE A 91 9.05 3.99 -3.64
N ALA A 92 9.72 4.93 -4.30
CA ALA A 92 11.16 4.80 -4.56
C ALA A 92 12.00 4.68 -3.27
N SER A 93 11.55 5.31 -2.18
CA SER A 93 12.19 5.32 -0.86
C SER A 93 12.05 4.00 -0.08
N VAL A 94 11.56 2.92 -0.70
CA VAL A 94 11.42 1.62 -0.04
C VAL A 94 12.02 0.47 -0.85
N LYS A 95 12.42 -0.61 -0.17
CA LYS A 95 13.02 -1.80 -0.81
C LYS A 95 12.10 -2.47 -1.83
N GLU A 96 10.80 -2.40 -1.57
CA GLU A 96 9.74 -2.99 -2.38
C GLU A 96 9.43 -2.15 -3.64
N GLY A 97 10.01 -0.95 -3.75
CA GLY A 97 9.88 -0.07 -4.91
C GLY A 97 10.67 -0.54 -6.12
N GLY A 98 10.71 0.31 -7.15
CA GLY A 98 11.48 0.05 -8.36
C GLY A 98 10.78 -0.84 -9.36
N THR A 99 11.46 -1.92 -9.81
CA THR A 99 10.97 -2.74 -10.94
C THR A 99 9.58 -3.33 -10.64
N GLY A 100 8.61 -3.00 -11.49
CA GLY A 100 7.24 -3.51 -11.36
C GLY A 100 6.33 -2.68 -10.46
N ALA A 101 6.81 -1.56 -9.90
CA ALA A 101 5.98 -0.53 -9.31
C ALA A 101 4.89 -0.08 -10.30
N SER A 102 3.69 0.19 -9.79
CA SER A 102 2.64 0.85 -10.56
C SER A 102 3.01 2.31 -10.70
N LEU A 103 3.13 2.76 -11.94
CA LEU A 103 3.31 4.15 -12.27
C LEU A 103 1.97 4.78 -12.64
N ARG A 104 1.83 6.07 -12.33
CA ARG A 104 0.73 6.91 -12.80
C ARG A 104 1.23 8.32 -13.04
N CYS A 105 0.72 8.98 -14.08
CA CYS A 105 0.91 10.42 -14.22
C CYS A 105 -0.14 11.17 -13.41
N THR A 106 0.31 12.12 -12.60
CA THR A 106 -0.51 12.83 -11.62
C THR A 106 -0.29 14.35 -11.74
N PRO A 107 -1.23 15.19 -11.28
CA PRO A 107 -0.97 16.61 -11.10
C PRO A 107 0.24 16.83 -10.18
N GLN A 108 1.06 17.86 -10.44
CA GLN A 108 2.20 18.14 -9.58
C GLN A 108 1.78 18.38 -8.11
N SER A 109 0.61 18.99 -7.89
CA SER A 109 0.06 19.21 -6.55
C SER A 109 -0.15 17.93 -5.75
N ASP A 110 -0.56 16.85 -6.43
CA ASP A 110 -0.78 15.55 -5.79
C ASP A 110 0.54 14.95 -5.32
N GLN A 111 1.55 15.00 -6.18
CA GLN A 111 2.90 14.53 -5.88
C GLN A 111 3.55 15.34 -4.74
N ASP A 112 3.37 16.66 -4.74
CA ASP A 112 3.95 17.55 -3.73
C ASP A 112 3.33 17.27 -2.35
N SER A 113 2.01 17.06 -2.30
CA SER A 113 1.30 16.71 -1.07
C SER A 113 1.72 15.34 -0.54
N GLU A 114 1.79 14.32 -1.40
CA GLU A 114 2.31 13.00 -1.04
C GLU A 114 3.73 13.08 -0.48
N GLY A 115 4.63 13.72 -1.23
CA GLY A 115 6.04 13.84 -0.85
C GLY A 115 6.22 14.58 0.47
N GLY A 116 5.42 15.63 0.71
CA GLY A 116 5.40 16.35 1.98
C GLY A 116 4.94 15.48 3.16
N GLN A 117 3.91 14.66 2.97
CA GLN A 117 3.43 13.74 4.00
C GLN A 117 4.46 12.65 4.30
N LEU A 118 5.02 12.02 3.26
CA LEU A 118 6.06 11.00 3.38
C LEU A 118 7.33 11.53 4.03
N SER A 119 7.81 12.70 3.62
CA SER A 119 9.02 13.29 4.22
C SER A 119 8.87 13.53 5.71
N ASN A 120 7.68 13.95 6.18
CA ASN A 120 7.43 14.14 7.60
C ASN A 120 7.30 12.82 8.35
N PHE A 121 6.71 11.80 7.73
CA PHE A 121 6.67 10.45 8.30
C PHE A 121 8.08 9.86 8.46
N TYR A 122 8.88 9.93 7.39
CA TYR A 122 10.26 9.42 7.34
C TYR A 122 11.23 10.12 8.28
N ALA A 123 10.93 11.33 8.74
CA ALA A 123 11.74 12.01 9.76
C ALA A 123 11.82 11.24 11.09
N ASN A 124 10.93 10.27 11.31
CA ASN A 124 10.90 9.42 12.51
C ASN A 124 11.35 7.97 12.23
N LEU A 125 11.84 7.67 11.04
CA LEU A 125 12.27 6.32 10.66
C LEU A 125 13.78 6.24 10.45
N ASP A 126 14.36 5.12 10.88
CA ASP A 126 15.70 4.72 10.49
C ASP A 126 15.66 3.85 9.22
N THR A 127 16.74 3.86 8.43
CA THR A 127 16.88 2.95 7.29
C THR A 127 16.71 1.50 7.75
N GLY A 128 15.80 0.77 7.10
CA GLY A 128 15.44 -0.61 7.43
C GLY A 128 14.19 -0.74 8.29
N ASP A 129 13.66 0.36 8.83
CA ASP A 129 12.37 0.34 9.53
C ASP A 129 11.25 -0.10 8.59
N GLN A 130 10.32 -0.88 9.14
CA GLN A 130 9.17 -1.39 8.42
C GLN A 130 7.91 -0.63 8.80
N TYR A 131 7.07 -0.38 7.82
CA TYR A 131 5.78 0.27 8.02
C TYR A 131 4.70 -0.26 7.08
N THR A 132 3.44 -0.09 7.47
CA THR A 132 2.28 -0.28 6.58
C THR A 132 1.62 1.06 6.28
N VAL A 133 0.73 1.07 5.28
CA VAL A 133 0.05 2.28 4.84
C VAL A 133 -1.44 2.18 5.10
N THR A 134 -2.00 3.23 5.66
CA THR A 134 -3.43 3.50 5.69
C THR A 134 -3.72 4.76 4.91
N VAL A 135 -4.90 4.86 4.30
CA VAL A 135 -5.37 6.09 3.64
C VAL A 135 -6.65 6.60 4.28
N GLU A 136 -6.78 7.92 4.41
CA GLU A 136 -8.02 8.61 4.79
C GLU A 136 -8.41 9.65 3.71
N ASN A 137 -9.66 10.15 3.76
CA ASN A 137 -10.18 11.12 2.79
C ASN A 137 -10.03 10.67 1.32
N TYR A 138 -10.14 9.37 1.07
CA TYR A 138 -9.90 8.73 -0.22
C TYR A 138 -11.11 8.74 -1.17
N ALA A 139 -12.20 9.42 -0.80
CA ALA A 139 -13.39 9.52 -1.63
C ALA A 139 -13.06 10.18 -2.98
N GLY A 140 -13.40 9.51 -4.07
CA GLY A 140 -13.04 9.87 -5.45
C GLY A 140 -11.82 9.11 -5.98
N ALA A 141 -11.02 8.45 -5.14
CA ALA A 141 -9.99 7.53 -5.59
C ALA A 141 -10.63 6.17 -5.90
N ARG A 142 -10.98 5.95 -7.18
CA ARG A 142 -11.69 4.77 -7.69
C ARG A 142 -11.26 3.46 -7.03
N TYR A 143 -9.96 3.17 -6.98
CA TYR A 143 -9.45 1.89 -6.48
C TYR A 143 -9.40 1.80 -4.96
N CYS A 144 -9.52 2.92 -4.24
CA CYS A 144 -9.70 2.92 -2.79
C CYS A 144 -11.18 2.72 -2.44
N ASP A 145 -12.06 3.48 -3.11
CA ASP A 145 -13.52 3.47 -2.89
C ASP A 145 -14.17 2.16 -3.33
N ASP A 146 -13.88 1.72 -4.56
CA ASP A 146 -14.47 0.54 -5.17
C ASP A 146 -13.45 -0.19 -6.03
N ALA A 147 -12.71 -1.06 -5.36
CA ALA A 147 -11.70 -1.90 -5.97
C ALA A 147 -12.27 -3.25 -6.48
N SER A 148 -13.60 -3.38 -6.62
CA SER A 148 -14.26 -4.64 -7.00
C SER A 148 -13.84 -5.14 -8.39
N ASP A 149 -13.47 -4.22 -9.30
CA ASP A 149 -12.85 -4.54 -10.57
C ASP A 149 -11.47 -3.88 -10.73
N CYS A 150 -10.42 -4.69 -10.81
CA CYS A 150 -9.08 -4.19 -11.15
C CYS A 150 -8.93 -3.89 -12.65
N THR A 151 -9.97 -3.32 -13.23
CA THR A 151 -9.91 -2.81 -14.58
C THR A 151 -9.20 -1.46 -14.49
N ASN A 152 -7.97 -1.43 -14.98
CA ASN A 152 -7.18 -0.21 -15.13
C ASN A 152 -8.00 0.87 -15.87
N ASP A 153 -7.98 2.09 -15.35
CA ASP A 153 -8.76 3.25 -15.82
C ASP A 153 -8.12 3.91 -17.05
N GLY A 154 -6.99 3.38 -17.49
CA GLY A 154 -6.19 3.87 -18.61
C GLY A 154 -4.91 4.57 -18.17
N GLU A 155 -4.73 4.82 -16.87
CA GLU A 155 -3.71 5.74 -16.39
C GLU A 155 -2.64 5.05 -15.51
N GLN A 156 -2.83 3.77 -15.13
CA GLN A 156 -1.74 2.99 -14.52
C GLN A 156 -0.87 2.30 -15.57
N PHE A 157 0.44 2.36 -15.41
CA PHE A 157 1.40 1.74 -16.32
C PHE A 157 2.61 1.19 -15.56
N ILE A 158 3.45 0.43 -16.25
CA ILE A 158 4.74 -0.04 -15.73
C ILE A 158 5.82 0.16 -16.78
N TYR A 159 7.07 0.26 -16.34
CA TYR A 159 8.22 0.16 -17.23
C TYR A 159 8.71 -1.30 -17.29
N GLN A 160 8.71 -1.89 -18.48
CA GLN A 160 9.13 -3.26 -18.68
C GLN A 160 9.84 -3.41 -20.03
N ASN A 161 10.98 -4.11 -20.06
CA ASN A 161 11.72 -4.42 -21.28
C ASN A 161 12.05 -3.19 -22.15
N GLY A 162 12.34 -2.05 -21.51
CA GLY A 162 12.70 -0.83 -22.24
C GLY A 162 11.54 0.06 -22.67
N ALA A 163 10.30 -0.30 -22.35
CA ALA A 163 9.11 0.43 -22.78
C ALA A 163 8.10 0.62 -21.64
N PHE A 164 7.32 1.70 -21.72
CA PHE A 164 6.13 1.87 -20.89
C PHE A 164 4.98 1.05 -21.47
N VAL A 165 4.34 0.27 -20.62
CA VAL A 165 3.21 -0.58 -21.01
C VAL A 165 2.07 -0.39 -20.03
N ASP A 166 0.84 -0.33 -20.55
CA ASP A 166 -0.35 -0.24 -19.71
C ASP A 166 -0.34 -1.35 -18.68
N ASN A 167 -0.60 -0.97 -17.44
CA ASN A 167 -0.66 -1.89 -16.33
C ASN A 167 -2.01 -2.60 -16.30
N ARG A 168 -2.51 -3.14 -17.43
CA ARG A 168 -3.86 -3.74 -17.48
C ARG A 168 -3.90 -5.05 -16.70
N ARG A 169 -5.03 -5.34 -16.05
CA ARG A 169 -5.38 -6.74 -15.71
C ARG A 169 -5.28 -7.56 -17.00
N MET A 170 -4.33 -8.49 -17.04
CA MET A 170 -4.18 -9.48 -18.12
C MET A 170 -5.31 -10.53 -18.06
N ARG A 171 -6.58 -10.12 -18.14
CA ARG A 171 -7.70 -11.07 -18.32
C ARG A 171 -7.79 -11.62 -19.75
N SER A 172 -7.15 -10.97 -20.73
CA SER A 172 -7.39 -11.24 -22.15
C SER A 172 -6.30 -12.06 -22.87
N ARG A 173 -5.11 -12.29 -22.30
CA ARG A 173 -3.99 -12.89 -23.07
C ARG A 173 -3.22 -14.04 -22.43
N GLY A 174 -3.58 -14.51 -21.24
CA GLY A 174 -2.94 -15.71 -20.65
C GLY A 174 -1.43 -15.59 -20.39
N ILE A 175 -0.88 -14.39 -20.53
CA ILE A 175 0.45 -14.07 -20.04
C ILE A 175 0.23 -13.66 -18.59
N THR A 176 0.80 -14.39 -17.64
CA THR A 176 0.93 -13.92 -16.26
C THR A 176 2.41 -13.60 -16.08
N PRO A 177 2.79 -12.37 -15.70
CA PRO A 177 4.12 -12.14 -15.17
C PRO A 177 4.34 -13.13 -14.01
N ARG A 178 5.54 -13.73 -13.91
CA ARG A 178 5.87 -14.58 -12.75
C ARG A 178 5.64 -13.76 -11.47
N GLY A 179 4.72 -14.22 -10.62
CA GLY A 179 4.29 -13.53 -9.40
C GLY A 179 2.85 -13.00 -9.41
N PHE A 180 2.14 -13.04 -10.54
CA PHE A 180 0.74 -12.60 -10.61
C PHE A 180 -0.22 -13.71 -10.14
N GLN A 181 -0.86 -13.52 -8.98
CA GLN A 181 -2.05 -14.28 -8.58
C GLN A 181 -3.23 -13.31 -8.40
N PRO A 182 -4.26 -13.34 -9.27
CA PRO A 182 -5.41 -12.48 -9.11
C PRO A 182 -6.17 -12.89 -7.83
N ASN A 183 -6.40 -11.93 -6.94
CA ASN A 183 -7.30 -12.12 -5.81
C ASN A 183 -8.71 -12.42 -6.34
N GLN A 184 -9.21 -13.64 -6.15
CA GLN A 184 -10.53 -14.09 -6.60
C GLN A 184 -11.64 -13.77 -5.58
N GLY A 185 -11.53 -12.61 -4.92
CA GLY A 185 -12.52 -12.12 -3.97
C GLY A 185 -13.84 -11.73 -4.65
N THR A 186 -14.95 -12.04 -4.00
CA THR A 186 -16.34 -11.78 -4.42
C THR A 186 -16.67 -10.32 -4.73
N PRO A 187 -17.67 -10.03 -5.59
CA PRO A 187 -17.72 -8.79 -6.39
C PRO A 187 -18.28 -7.52 -5.74
N ASN A 188 -18.37 -7.39 -4.41
CA ASN A 188 -19.26 -6.36 -3.83
C ASN A 188 -18.70 -5.37 -2.82
N ARG A 189 -17.40 -5.35 -2.50
CA ARG A 189 -16.80 -4.32 -1.63
C ARG A 189 -15.33 -4.06 -1.97
N SER A 190 -14.82 -2.88 -1.59
CA SER A 190 -13.39 -2.62 -1.50
C SER A 190 -12.76 -3.76 -0.68
N PRO A 191 -11.74 -4.48 -1.18
CA PRO A 191 -11.16 -5.62 -0.49
C PRO A 191 -10.30 -5.20 0.70
N PHE A 192 -10.04 -3.91 0.82
CA PHE A 192 -9.33 -3.34 1.95
C PHE A 192 -10.21 -3.30 3.18
N ARG A 193 -9.58 -3.55 4.31
CA ARG A 193 -10.24 -3.45 5.62
C ARG A 193 -10.25 -2.01 6.08
N LYS A 194 -11.31 -1.65 6.79
CA LYS A 194 -11.56 -0.29 7.28
C LYS A 194 -11.37 -0.24 8.77
N PHE A 195 -10.79 0.85 9.26
CA PHE A 195 -10.52 1.08 10.67
C PHE A 195 -10.94 2.49 11.06
N ARG A 196 -11.36 2.67 12.30
CA ARG A 196 -11.68 3.99 12.86
C ARG A 196 -10.67 4.38 13.92
N GLY A 197 -10.16 5.60 13.83
CA GLY A 197 -9.32 6.20 14.86
C GLY A 197 -10.13 6.87 15.97
N GLU A 198 -9.48 7.18 17.08
CA GLU A 198 -10.09 7.96 18.16
C GLU A 198 -10.45 9.41 17.76
N ASP A 199 -9.91 9.88 16.64
CA ASP A 199 -10.29 11.12 15.97
C ASP A 199 -11.60 11.01 15.16
N GLY A 200 -12.23 9.83 15.16
CA GLY A 200 -13.47 9.54 14.43
C GLY A 200 -13.28 9.33 12.92
N SER A 201 -12.06 9.45 12.39
CA SER A 201 -11.82 9.31 10.95
C SER A 201 -11.72 7.84 10.54
N GLU A 202 -12.31 7.53 9.38
CA GLU A 202 -12.22 6.23 8.73
C GLU A 202 -10.95 6.13 7.90
N ARG A 203 -10.28 4.98 8.00
CA ARG A 203 -9.01 4.68 7.35
C ARG A 203 -9.09 3.35 6.65
N LEU A 204 -8.60 3.32 5.43
CA LEU A 204 -8.49 2.11 4.63
C LEU A 204 -7.09 1.54 4.77
N TRP A 205 -6.95 0.30 5.23
CA TRP A 205 -5.64 -0.33 5.33
C TRP A 205 -5.22 -0.87 3.97
N LEU A 206 -4.13 -0.33 3.41
CA LEU A 206 -3.57 -0.78 2.13
C LEU A 206 -2.80 -2.08 2.34
N SER A 207 -3.54 -3.16 2.54
CA SER A 207 -3.03 -4.51 2.72
C SER A 207 -4.07 -5.51 2.24
N ASN A 208 -3.62 -6.62 1.63
CA ASN A 208 -4.50 -7.75 1.35
C ASN A 208 -4.41 -8.82 2.45
N ASP A 209 -3.72 -8.53 3.56
CA ASP A 209 -3.70 -9.40 4.73
C ASP A 209 -5.07 -9.44 5.42
N ARG A 210 -5.53 -10.67 5.67
CA ARG A 210 -6.81 -10.97 6.32
C ARG A 210 -6.65 -11.38 7.78
N ALA A 211 -5.43 -11.57 8.26
CA ALA A 211 -5.17 -12.09 9.61
C ALA A 211 -4.74 -11.01 10.61
N GLY A 212 -4.01 -9.98 10.19
CA GLY A 212 -3.54 -8.91 11.05
C GLY A 212 -4.65 -8.01 11.59
N THR A 213 -4.33 -7.07 12.47
CA THR A 213 -5.27 -6.02 12.90
C THR A 213 -4.51 -4.76 13.27
N LEU A 214 -5.10 -3.60 12.99
CA LEU A 214 -4.59 -2.31 13.43
C LEU A 214 -5.23 -1.85 14.74
N VAL A 215 -6.20 -2.57 15.31
CA VAL A 215 -6.85 -2.15 16.57
C VAL A 215 -5.83 -2.07 17.71
N ASN A 216 -5.86 -0.94 18.43
CA ASN A 216 -4.88 -0.53 19.45
C ASN A 216 -3.48 -0.15 18.93
N GLN A 217 -3.26 -0.11 17.61
CA GLN A 217 -2.05 0.47 17.03
C GLN A 217 -2.21 2.00 16.91
N THR A 218 -1.08 2.70 16.88
CA THR A 218 -1.02 4.13 16.57
C THR A 218 -0.65 4.30 15.11
N VAL A 219 -1.38 5.17 14.40
CA VAL A 219 -1.04 5.60 13.04
C VAL A 219 -0.55 7.04 13.07
N TRP A 220 0.43 7.35 12.24
CA TRP A 220 0.98 8.69 12.13
C TRP A 220 0.35 9.44 10.96
N SER A 221 -0.22 10.62 11.21
CA SER A 221 -0.78 11.53 10.22
C SER A 221 -0.06 12.88 10.28
N GLN A 222 0.22 13.49 9.13
CA GLN A 222 0.83 14.83 9.09
C GLN A 222 -0.08 15.90 9.73
N THR A 223 -1.40 15.79 9.54
CA THR A 223 -2.36 16.82 9.99
C THR A 223 -2.80 16.63 11.44
N LYS A 224 -2.74 15.39 11.96
CA LYS A 224 -3.29 15.04 13.27
C LYS A 224 -2.25 14.48 14.26
N GLY A 225 -1.03 14.20 13.81
CA GLY A 225 -0.02 13.51 14.60
C GLY A 225 -0.35 12.03 14.79
N GLU A 226 -0.04 11.50 15.96
CA GLU A 226 -0.34 10.12 16.34
C GLU A 226 -1.83 9.94 16.67
N VAL A 227 -2.48 8.98 16.02
CA VAL A 227 -3.89 8.65 16.24
C VAL A 227 -4.00 7.16 16.56
N ARG A 228 -4.62 6.82 17.69
CA ARG A 228 -4.88 5.41 18.03
C ARG A 228 -6.09 4.87 17.27
N ILE A 229 -5.95 3.69 16.69
CA ILE A 229 -7.05 2.93 16.11
C ILE A 229 -7.85 2.24 17.20
N ILE A 230 -9.17 2.47 17.22
CA ILE A 230 -10.06 2.00 18.29
C ILE A 230 -10.99 0.87 17.85
N GLU A 231 -11.28 0.75 16.56
CA GLU A 231 -12.12 -0.33 16.04
C GLU A 231 -11.82 -0.64 14.57
N GLU A 232 -12.10 -1.88 14.19
CA GLU A 232 -12.25 -2.30 12.80
C GLU A 232 -13.71 -2.15 12.39
N ILE A 233 -13.96 -1.52 11.24
CA ILE A 233 -15.29 -1.35 10.68
C ILE A 233 -15.60 -2.60 9.86
N MET A 234 -16.51 -3.42 10.37
CA MET A 234 -17.00 -4.60 9.68
C MET A 234 -18.18 -4.18 8.79
N ASP A 235 -17.98 -4.17 7.48
CA ASP A 235 -19.07 -3.91 6.53
C ASP A 235 -20.09 -5.05 6.51
#